data_AF-A0A7X4CIP1-F1
#
_entry.id   AF-A0A7X4CIP1-F1
#
_cell.length_a   1.000
_cell.length_b   1.000
_cell.length_c   1.000
_cell.angle_alpha   90.00
_cell.angle_beta   90.00
_cell.angle_gamma   90.00
#
_symmetry.space_group_name_H-M   'P 1'
#
loop_
_entity.id
_entity.type
_entity.pdbx_description
1 polymer ?
#
loop_
_entity_poly.entity_id
_entity_poly.type
_entity_poly.pdbx_seq_one_letter_code
_entity_poly.pdbx_strand_id
1 'polypeptide(L)'
;MSLPSTAPDLKALCLHINAHCPAGGLFEGDRTHLHPDSNLPWRIAPEPFYLSPAQHRYLDQLGGVLHQFYKASNQLYHQSVKGVEPPWIHEYLDLGKPSAVREMGLWNRIKSQLPLVIRPDLLLTEDGFKLVELDAIPGGMGFTAQVSEVYADLGYDIIGGARGLIDPFYEAIAAAAKVDEPHFALFVSDESEAYRREMEWLVERLQAAGKPARSAHPREARFDENGLFLQGADEPAPWRIDAAYRFFELFDLKNIPKAELFTYFTKKNALCLTPPPKAYLEEKLWLAFYHHPALKSYWRRALGKEPFAALDSLIPRSWIVDARPLPPHAIIPGLDIGGQPVSDWQQLKHLTKKQRELVLKPSGFSNIAYESKGVSIGHDLSEPEWAERVQEALDRFAHQPYILQEFHKAARRTVRYYDFHRDEVVPMRGRVMLRPYYYVIGDAPRLCGIQALVFPADKKVLHGMVDAAIMPCAASAEKSPF
;
A
#
# COMPACT_ATOMS: atom_id res chain seq x y z
N MET A 1 26.35 -13.46 40.89
CA MET A 1 24.88 -13.41 41.01
C MET A 1 24.31 -13.62 39.63
N SER A 2 23.75 -14.81 39.41
CA SER A 2 23.00 -15.19 38.21
C SER A 2 21.77 -14.29 38.06
N LEU A 3 21.54 -13.82 36.83
CA LEU A 3 20.34 -13.06 36.44
C LEU A 3 19.08 -13.88 36.77
N PRO A 4 18.00 -13.29 37.32
CA PRO A 4 16.74 -14.00 37.48
C PRO A 4 16.17 -14.34 36.10
N SER A 5 16.09 -15.63 35.79
CA SER A 5 15.47 -16.18 34.58
C SER A 5 13.96 -16.33 34.78
N THR A 6 13.22 -15.23 34.89
CA THR A 6 11.77 -15.29 34.73
C THR A 6 11.46 -14.98 33.27
N ALA A 7 10.97 -15.98 32.53
CA ALA A 7 10.39 -15.74 31.20
C ALA A 7 9.36 -14.60 31.32
N PRO A 8 9.33 -13.65 30.37
CA PRO A 8 8.43 -12.51 30.46
C PRO A 8 6.97 -12.98 30.54
N ASP A 9 6.20 -12.35 31.43
CA ASP A 9 4.75 -12.57 31.49
C ASP A 9 4.10 -12.02 30.22
N LEU A 10 3.81 -12.92 29.28
CA LEU A 10 3.24 -12.58 27.97
C LEU A 10 1.89 -11.89 28.08
N LYS A 11 1.09 -12.20 29.11
CA LYS A 11 -0.18 -11.53 29.36
C LYS A 11 0.07 -10.09 29.77
N ALA A 12 1.01 -9.86 30.70
CA ALA A 12 1.39 -8.52 31.12
C ALA A 12 1.91 -7.67 29.94
N LEU A 13 2.66 -8.26 29.00
CA LEU A 13 3.08 -7.58 27.78
C LEU A 13 1.89 -7.15 26.91
N CYS A 14 0.94 -8.05 26.64
CA CYS A 14 -0.25 -7.70 25.85
C CYS A 14 -1.12 -6.64 26.53
N LEU A 15 -1.29 -6.70 27.85
CA LEU A 15 -2.03 -5.70 28.61
C LEU A 15 -1.29 -4.34 28.62
N HIS A 16 0.05 -4.35 28.70
CA HIS A 16 0.86 -3.15 28.54
C HIS A 16 0.66 -2.52 27.16
N ILE A 17 0.72 -3.33 26.09
CA ILE A 17 0.47 -2.86 24.72
C ILE A 17 -0.92 -2.24 24.62
N ASN A 18 -1.94 -2.95 25.11
CA ASN A 18 -3.32 -2.47 25.10
C ASN A 18 -3.48 -1.12 25.81
N ALA A 19 -2.86 -0.96 26.99
CA ALA A 19 -2.96 0.24 27.82
C ALA A 19 -2.20 1.46 27.25
N HIS A 20 -1.15 1.23 26.45
CA HIS A 20 -0.35 2.29 25.82
C HIS A 20 -0.78 2.60 24.38
N CYS A 21 -1.87 1.97 23.92
CA CYS A 21 -2.58 2.37 22.70
C CYS A 21 -3.67 3.39 23.03
N PRO A 22 -3.86 4.44 22.22
CA PRO A 22 -4.93 5.41 22.42
C PRO A 22 -6.30 4.72 22.57
N ALA A 23 -7.09 5.14 23.54
CA ALA A 23 -8.45 4.62 23.74
C ALA A 23 -9.29 4.85 22.47
N GLY A 24 -9.92 3.80 21.96
CA GLY A 24 -10.61 3.82 20.66
C GLY A 24 -9.74 3.42 19.47
N GLY A 25 -8.41 3.36 19.64
CA GLY A 25 -7.45 3.03 18.58
C GLY A 25 -7.17 4.19 17.63
N LEU A 26 -6.08 4.10 16.86
CA LEU A 26 -5.74 5.06 15.80
C LEU A 26 -6.43 4.77 14.47
N PHE A 27 -7.18 3.67 14.40
CA PHE A 27 -7.91 3.25 13.22
C PHE A 27 -9.27 2.71 13.69
N GLU A 28 -10.35 3.15 13.07
CA GLU A 28 -11.72 2.85 13.51
C GLU A 28 -12.02 1.35 13.41
N GLY A 29 -11.73 0.76 12.23
CA GLY A 29 -11.86 -0.67 11.97
C GLY A 29 -13.26 -1.25 12.13
N ASP A 30 -13.41 -2.56 11.86
CA ASP A 30 -14.58 -3.30 12.36
C ASP A 30 -14.41 -3.50 13.87
N ARG A 31 -15.42 -3.13 14.65
CA ARG A 31 -15.43 -3.26 16.11
C ARG A 31 -16.58 -4.15 16.61
N THR A 32 -17.35 -4.76 15.70
CA THR A 32 -18.60 -5.47 15.99
C THR A 32 -18.41 -6.63 16.97
N HIS A 33 -17.21 -7.22 17.00
CA HIS A 33 -16.85 -8.34 17.87
C HIS A 33 -15.65 -8.03 18.76
N LEU A 34 -15.36 -6.74 19.00
CA LEU A 34 -14.25 -6.34 19.84
C LEU A 34 -14.62 -6.50 21.33
N HIS A 35 -13.74 -7.14 22.11
CA HIS A 35 -13.93 -7.23 23.55
C HIS A 35 -13.91 -5.83 24.19
N PRO A 36 -14.78 -5.51 25.17
CA PRO A 36 -14.85 -4.18 25.79
C PRO A 36 -13.52 -3.67 26.36
N ASP A 37 -12.68 -4.58 26.86
CA ASP A 37 -11.38 -4.25 27.44
C ASP A 37 -10.26 -4.10 26.40
N SER A 38 -10.52 -4.36 25.11
CA SER A 38 -9.53 -4.19 24.04
C SER A 38 -9.62 -2.80 23.42
N ASN A 39 -8.53 -2.04 23.51
CA ASN A 39 -8.42 -0.72 22.89
C ASN A 39 -8.16 -0.81 21.37
N LEU A 40 -7.56 -1.92 20.92
CA LEU A 40 -7.16 -2.14 19.53
C LEU A 40 -8.19 -2.99 18.77
N PRO A 41 -8.58 -2.63 17.53
CA PRO A 41 -9.53 -3.41 16.72
C PRO A 41 -8.90 -4.65 16.05
N TRP A 42 -7.91 -5.26 16.69
CA TRP A 42 -7.21 -6.48 16.24
C TRP A 42 -6.62 -7.24 17.44
N ARG A 43 -6.19 -8.48 17.21
CA ARG A 43 -5.58 -9.33 18.24
C ARG A 43 -4.18 -8.84 18.61
N ILE A 44 -3.95 -8.65 19.91
CA ILE A 44 -2.67 -8.15 20.42
C ILE A 44 -1.71 -9.31 20.62
N ALA A 45 -0.58 -9.28 19.90
CA ALA A 45 0.52 -10.23 20.11
C ALA A 45 1.46 -9.75 21.22
N PRO A 46 2.09 -10.66 21.98
CA PRO A 46 3.07 -10.29 23.01
C PRO A 46 4.47 -10.00 22.44
N GLU A 47 4.71 -10.37 21.18
CA GLU A 47 6.01 -10.37 20.52
C GLU A 47 5.88 -9.86 19.08
N PRO A 48 6.93 -9.24 18.53
CA PRO A 48 6.95 -8.84 17.13
C PRO A 48 6.96 -10.06 16.20
N PHE A 49 6.65 -9.82 14.93
CA PHE A 49 6.83 -10.85 13.90
C PHE A 49 8.30 -10.97 13.54
N TYR A 50 8.92 -12.10 13.89
CA TYR A 50 10.33 -12.33 13.59
C TYR A 50 10.55 -12.70 12.12
N LEU A 51 11.41 -11.93 11.46
CA LEU A 51 11.92 -12.23 10.12
C LEU A 51 13.26 -12.95 10.23
N SER A 52 13.50 -13.92 9.36
CA SER A 52 14.85 -14.46 9.21
C SER A 52 15.81 -13.37 8.69
N PRO A 53 17.12 -13.47 8.96
CA PRO A 53 18.10 -12.52 8.43
C PRO A 53 18.07 -12.40 6.90
N ALA A 54 17.75 -13.49 6.19
CA ALA A 54 17.61 -13.48 4.74
C ALA A 54 16.34 -12.74 4.28
N GLN A 55 15.21 -12.92 4.98
CA GLN A 55 13.98 -12.19 4.71
C GLN A 55 14.16 -10.69 4.95
N HIS A 56 14.80 -10.31 6.06
CA HIS A 56 15.08 -8.91 6.36
C HIS A 56 15.96 -8.26 5.28
N ARG A 57 17.08 -8.88 4.90
CA ARG A 57 17.95 -8.36 3.82
C ARG A 57 17.22 -8.24 2.49
N TYR A 58 16.36 -9.20 2.15
CA TYR A 58 15.56 -9.13 0.93
C TYR A 58 14.63 -7.91 0.95
N LEU A 59 13.91 -7.69 2.05
CA LEU A 59 12.99 -6.56 2.18
C LEU A 59 13.75 -5.23 2.17
N ASP A 60 14.90 -5.12 2.84
CA ASP A 60 15.74 -3.92 2.80
C ASP A 60 16.13 -3.53 1.35
N GLN A 61 16.56 -4.50 0.56
CA GLN A 61 16.93 -4.30 -0.86
C GLN A 61 15.72 -4.04 -1.77
N LEU A 62 14.56 -4.58 -1.42
CA LEU A 62 13.34 -4.50 -2.24
C LEU A 62 12.89 -3.07 -2.48
N GLY A 63 13.12 -2.15 -1.53
CA GLY A 63 12.80 -0.73 -1.70
C GLY A 63 13.44 -0.15 -2.97
N GLY A 64 14.73 -0.44 -3.20
CA GLY A 64 15.46 0.00 -4.40
C GLY A 64 14.87 -0.54 -5.70
N VAL A 65 14.47 -1.82 -5.69
CA VAL A 65 13.85 -2.49 -6.85
C VAL A 65 12.50 -1.86 -7.18
N LEU A 66 11.65 -1.63 -6.19
CA LEU A 66 10.32 -1.02 -6.38
C LEU A 66 10.41 0.44 -6.81
N HIS A 67 11.37 1.19 -6.28
CA HIS A 67 11.62 2.56 -6.70
C HIS A 67 12.05 2.64 -8.17
N GLN A 68 12.92 1.74 -8.62
CA GLN A 68 13.28 1.63 -10.04
C GLN A 68 12.10 1.21 -10.91
N PHE A 69 11.24 0.32 -10.43
CA PHE A 69 10.00 -0.02 -11.12
C PHE A 69 9.11 1.20 -11.32
N TYR A 70 8.90 2.02 -10.29
CA TYR A 70 8.15 3.28 -10.41
C TYR A 70 8.78 4.27 -11.41
N LYS A 71 10.11 4.44 -11.38
CA LYS A 71 10.83 5.27 -12.36
C LYS A 71 10.61 4.78 -13.79
N ALA A 72 10.78 3.48 -14.01
CA ALA A 72 10.61 2.87 -15.33
C ALA A 72 9.16 2.96 -15.81
N SER A 73 8.16 2.75 -14.94
CA SER A 73 6.74 2.91 -15.26
C SER A 73 6.39 4.36 -15.61
N ASN A 74 6.87 5.32 -14.81
CA ASN A 74 6.70 6.75 -15.08
C ASN A 74 7.30 7.15 -16.44
N GLN A 75 8.51 6.68 -16.73
CA GLN A 75 9.17 6.93 -18.00
C GLN A 75 8.41 6.30 -19.17
N LEU A 76 7.94 5.05 -19.02
CA LEU A 76 7.23 4.33 -20.07
C LEU A 76 5.93 5.03 -20.45
N TYR A 77 5.15 5.48 -19.45
CA TYR A 77 3.94 6.26 -19.70
C TYR A 77 4.23 7.52 -20.52
N HIS A 78 5.21 8.33 -20.10
CA HIS A 78 5.59 9.55 -20.82
C HIS A 78 6.14 9.28 -22.22
N GLN A 79 6.87 8.18 -22.43
CA GLN A 79 7.37 7.79 -23.75
C GLN A 79 6.23 7.33 -24.66
N SER A 80 5.24 6.63 -24.12
CA SER A 80 4.04 6.22 -24.86
C SER A 80 3.24 7.44 -25.35
N VAL A 81 2.99 8.41 -24.46
CA VAL A 81 2.28 9.66 -24.82
C VAL A 81 3.02 10.46 -25.89
N LYS A 82 4.35 10.40 -25.92
CA LYS A 82 5.19 11.09 -26.90
C LYS A 82 5.36 10.35 -28.23
N GLY A 83 4.79 9.15 -28.37
CA GLY A 83 4.96 8.31 -29.54
C GLY A 83 6.35 7.65 -29.67
N VAL A 84 7.13 7.61 -28.59
CA VAL A 84 8.43 6.91 -28.55
C VAL A 84 8.23 5.42 -28.27
N GLU A 85 7.34 5.10 -27.34
CA GLU A 85 6.88 3.73 -27.06
C GLU A 85 5.42 3.59 -27.56
N PRO A 86 4.89 2.37 -27.75
CA PRO A 86 3.57 2.17 -28.35
C PRO A 86 2.44 2.91 -27.61
N PRO A 87 1.47 3.50 -28.34
CA PRO A 87 0.42 4.34 -27.75
C PRO A 87 -0.54 3.56 -26.85
N TRP A 88 -0.78 2.28 -27.14
CA TRP A 88 -1.69 1.43 -26.36
C TRP A 88 -1.37 1.40 -24.86
N ILE A 89 -0.11 1.64 -24.46
CA ILE A 89 0.32 1.64 -23.06
C ILE A 89 -0.38 2.76 -22.28
N HIS A 90 -0.25 4.01 -22.72
CA HIS A 90 -0.93 5.13 -22.05
C HIS A 90 -2.44 5.09 -22.28
N GLU A 91 -2.91 4.59 -23.43
CA GLU A 91 -4.34 4.43 -23.70
C GLU A 91 -5.02 3.52 -22.67
N TYR A 92 -4.42 2.37 -22.31
CA TYR A 92 -4.94 1.54 -21.22
C TYR A 92 -4.90 2.24 -19.87
N LEU A 93 -3.78 2.89 -19.54
CA LEU A 93 -3.61 3.59 -18.25
C LEU A 93 -4.53 4.81 -18.13
N ASP A 94 -5.01 5.36 -19.24
CA ASP A 94 -5.92 6.51 -19.28
C ASP A 94 -7.41 6.11 -19.27
N LEU A 95 -7.75 4.81 -19.41
CA LEU A 95 -9.14 4.34 -19.37
C LEU A 95 -9.84 4.79 -18.07
N GLY A 96 -11.09 5.25 -18.21
CA GLY A 96 -11.90 5.75 -17.09
C GLY A 96 -11.53 7.14 -16.55
N LYS A 97 -10.39 7.71 -16.95
CA LYS A 97 -9.87 8.94 -16.33
C LYS A 97 -10.34 10.20 -17.06
N PRO A 98 -10.83 11.23 -16.33
CA PRO A 98 -11.09 12.54 -16.91
C PRO A 98 -9.84 13.16 -17.55
N SER A 99 -10.02 13.94 -18.61
CA SER A 99 -8.92 14.63 -19.30
C SER A 99 -8.06 15.47 -18.35
N ALA A 100 -8.69 16.18 -17.41
CA ALA A 100 -7.99 16.99 -16.41
C ALA A 100 -6.99 16.17 -15.58
N VAL A 101 -7.36 14.95 -15.17
CA VAL A 101 -6.46 14.05 -14.39
C VAL A 101 -5.32 13.54 -15.25
N ARG A 102 -5.58 13.20 -16.52
CA ARG A 102 -4.56 12.76 -17.48
C ARG A 102 -3.53 13.87 -17.73
N GLU A 103 -4.02 15.09 -17.95
CA GLU A 103 -3.19 16.28 -18.16
C GLU A 103 -2.32 16.62 -16.94
N MET A 104 -2.86 16.48 -15.71
CA MET A 104 -2.10 16.67 -14.46
C MET A 104 -0.85 15.80 -14.43
N GLY A 105 -0.99 14.51 -14.75
CA GLY A 105 0.11 13.56 -14.74
C GLY A 105 1.22 13.84 -15.77
N LEU A 106 0.96 14.74 -16.73
CA LEU A 106 1.88 15.13 -17.81
C LEU A 106 2.60 16.47 -17.57
N TRP A 107 2.33 17.17 -16.47
CA TRP A 107 2.95 18.46 -16.21
C TRP A 107 4.47 18.37 -16.11
N ASN A 108 5.16 19.22 -16.88
CA ASN A 108 6.62 19.27 -16.92
C ASN A 108 7.27 19.42 -15.54
N ARG A 109 6.62 20.16 -14.62
CA ARG A 109 7.14 20.45 -13.28
C ARG A 109 7.18 19.23 -12.36
N ILE A 110 6.25 18.28 -12.52
CA ILE A 110 6.18 17.05 -11.71
C ILE A 110 6.64 15.81 -12.48
N LYS A 111 7.14 15.98 -13.70
CA LYS A 111 7.47 14.88 -14.62
C LYS A 111 8.38 13.82 -13.98
N SER A 112 9.40 14.23 -13.23
CA SER A 112 10.31 13.30 -12.54
C SER A 112 9.88 12.93 -11.11
N GLN A 113 8.84 13.56 -10.57
CA GLN A 113 8.37 13.27 -9.21
C GLN A 113 7.67 11.91 -9.18
N LEU A 114 7.85 11.20 -8.07
CA LEU A 114 7.27 9.90 -7.77
C LEU A 114 6.62 9.95 -6.38
N PRO A 115 5.76 8.98 -6.03
CA PRO A 115 5.27 8.84 -4.66
C PRO A 115 6.43 8.75 -3.66
N LEU A 116 6.36 9.51 -2.56
CA LEU A 116 7.38 9.47 -1.51
C LEU A 116 7.29 8.23 -0.64
N VAL A 117 6.09 7.65 -0.53
CA VAL A 117 5.87 6.42 0.21
C VAL A 117 5.60 5.30 -0.79
N ILE A 118 6.31 4.19 -0.61
CA ILE A 118 6.09 2.95 -1.35
C ILE A 118 5.70 1.89 -0.32
N ARG A 119 4.48 1.37 -0.39
CA ARG A 119 4.04 0.23 0.43
C ARG A 119 3.60 -0.93 -0.47
N PRO A 120 4.43 -1.97 -0.66
CA PRO A 120 3.95 -3.21 -1.24
C PRO A 120 3.19 -4.02 -0.19
N ASP A 121 2.08 -4.62 -0.58
CA ASP A 121 1.43 -5.66 0.21
C ASP A 121 1.98 -7.02 -0.27
N LEU A 122 2.67 -7.73 0.63
CA LEU A 122 3.44 -8.93 0.30
C LEU A 122 2.87 -10.17 1.00
N LEU A 123 2.47 -11.18 0.24
CA LEU A 123 2.26 -12.51 0.83
C LEU A 123 3.60 -13.16 1.07
N LEU A 124 3.82 -13.66 2.29
CA LEU A 124 4.90 -14.59 2.56
C LEU A 124 4.43 -15.99 2.14
N THR A 125 5.04 -16.58 1.11
CA THR A 125 4.80 -17.97 0.67
C THR A 125 5.96 -18.86 1.11
N GLU A 126 5.86 -20.17 0.86
CA GLU A 126 6.98 -21.09 1.15
C GLU A 126 8.18 -20.86 0.20
N ASP A 127 7.93 -20.24 -0.96
CA ASP A 127 8.95 -19.97 -2.00
C ASP A 127 9.48 -18.53 -1.98
N GLY A 128 9.04 -17.70 -1.02
CA GLY A 128 9.44 -16.29 -0.90
C GLY A 128 8.25 -15.33 -0.89
N PHE A 129 8.49 -14.08 -1.26
CA PHE A 129 7.46 -13.04 -1.25
C PHE A 129 6.72 -12.94 -2.58
N LYS A 130 5.41 -12.68 -2.52
CA LYS A 130 4.58 -12.39 -3.70
C LYS A 130 3.83 -11.08 -3.52
N LEU A 131 3.94 -10.20 -4.50
CA LEU A 131 3.29 -8.89 -4.50
C LEU A 131 1.79 -9.03 -4.77
N VAL A 132 0.97 -8.51 -3.86
CA VAL A 132 -0.50 -8.43 -4.00
C VAL A 132 -0.89 -7.13 -4.68
N GLU A 133 -0.32 -6.03 -4.20
CA GLU A 133 -0.53 -4.68 -4.69
C GLU A 133 0.61 -3.76 -4.25
N LEU A 134 0.70 -2.60 -4.91
CA LEU A 134 1.64 -1.55 -4.61
C LEU A 134 0.85 -0.27 -4.38
N ASP A 135 0.95 0.30 -3.19
CA ASP A 135 0.20 1.46 -2.77
C ASP A 135 1.10 2.71 -2.72
N ALA A 136 0.59 3.80 -3.30
CA ALA A 136 1.24 5.10 -3.38
C ALA A 136 0.68 6.11 -2.35
N ILE A 137 -0.49 5.83 -1.75
CA ILE A 137 -1.12 6.63 -0.69
C ILE A 137 -1.47 5.70 0.49
N PRO A 138 -0.48 5.02 1.08
CA PRO A 138 -0.79 3.95 2.01
C PRO A 138 -1.32 4.44 3.35
N GLY A 139 -2.47 3.91 3.76
CA GLY A 139 -2.87 3.89 5.17
C GLY A 139 -2.00 2.98 6.03
N GLY A 140 -2.26 3.00 7.33
CA GLY A 140 -1.64 2.15 8.34
C GLY A 140 -0.29 2.60 8.85
N MET A 141 0.28 3.68 8.30
CA MET A 141 1.59 4.19 8.74
C MET A 141 1.56 4.62 10.20
N GLY A 142 0.53 5.36 10.61
CA GLY A 142 0.47 5.97 11.93
C GLY A 142 0.21 4.96 13.03
N PHE A 143 -0.71 4.02 12.83
CA PHE A 143 -0.88 2.98 13.82
C PHE A 143 0.30 2.00 13.85
N THR A 144 0.95 1.70 12.71
CA THR A 144 2.16 0.87 12.73
C THR A 144 3.29 1.56 13.49
N ALA A 145 3.45 2.87 13.30
CA ALA A 145 4.41 3.68 14.06
C ALA A 145 4.12 3.62 15.56
N GLN A 146 2.87 3.81 15.97
CA GLN A 146 2.46 3.73 17.38
C GLN A 146 2.74 2.36 17.98
N VAL A 147 2.36 1.26 17.31
CA VAL A 147 2.63 -0.09 17.82
C VAL A 147 4.15 -0.35 17.85
N SER A 148 4.91 0.18 16.89
CA SER A 148 6.38 0.07 16.88
C SER A 148 7.03 0.80 18.07
N GLU A 149 6.55 2.00 18.42
CA GLU A 149 6.99 2.72 19.63
C GLU A 149 6.78 1.85 20.88
N VAL A 150 5.57 1.32 21.06
CA VAL A 150 5.22 0.52 22.24
C VAL A 150 6.04 -0.77 22.34
N TYR A 151 6.28 -1.46 21.22
CA TYR A 151 7.10 -2.67 21.24
C TYR A 151 8.59 -2.35 21.47
N ALA A 152 9.08 -1.23 20.95
CA ALA A 152 10.44 -0.78 21.23
C ALA A 152 10.63 -0.41 22.71
N ASP A 153 9.64 0.21 23.34
CA ASP A 153 9.63 0.52 24.79
C ASP A 153 9.66 -0.75 25.66
N LEU A 154 9.10 -1.86 25.16
CA LEU A 154 9.22 -3.19 25.76
C LEU A 154 10.60 -3.85 25.56
N GLY A 155 11.52 -3.19 24.85
CA GLY A 155 12.89 -3.64 24.62
C GLY A 155 13.09 -4.50 23.37
N TYR A 156 12.09 -4.59 22.48
CA TYR A 156 12.26 -5.29 21.20
C TYR A 156 13.02 -4.45 20.18
N ASP A 157 13.95 -5.08 19.44
CA ASP A 157 14.66 -4.47 18.32
C ASP A 157 13.80 -4.48 17.05
N ILE A 158 12.89 -3.50 16.98
CA ILE A 158 11.95 -3.35 15.86
C ILE A 158 12.68 -2.83 14.62
N ILE A 159 12.36 -3.38 13.45
CA ILE A 159 12.91 -2.90 12.17
C ILE A 159 12.44 -1.46 11.95
N GLY A 160 13.41 -0.54 11.81
CA GLY A 160 13.18 0.92 11.75
C GLY A 160 13.22 1.61 13.12
N GLY A 161 13.13 0.85 14.22
CA GLY A 161 13.10 1.37 15.59
C GLY A 161 11.77 2.05 15.95
N ALA A 162 11.72 2.61 17.17
CA ALA A 162 10.52 3.27 17.70
C ALA A 162 9.99 4.39 16.79
N ARG A 163 10.90 5.19 16.20
CA ARG A 163 10.54 6.37 15.39
C ARG A 163 10.79 6.21 13.89
N GLY A 164 11.03 4.98 13.42
CA GLY A 164 11.38 4.69 12.02
C GLY A 164 10.35 5.14 10.99
N LEU A 165 9.06 5.14 11.36
CA LEU A 165 7.95 5.58 10.51
C LEU A 165 7.58 7.06 10.70
N ILE A 166 8.20 7.76 11.67
CA ILE A 166 7.85 9.14 12.01
C ILE A 166 8.90 10.09 11.45
N ASP A 167 10.15 9.98 11.90
CA ASP A 167 11.20 10.95 11.53
C ASP A 167 11.54 10.89 10.04
N PRO A 168 11.75 9.70 9.44
CA PRO A 168 12.06 9.57 8.02
C PRO A 168 10.92 10.05 7.10
N PHE A 169 9.66 10.11 7.59
CA PHE A 169 8.55 10.65 6.81
C PHE A 169 8.74 12.15 6.56
N TYR A 170 9.07 12.90 7.61
CA TYR A 170 9.38 14.32 7.50
C TYR A 170 10.67 14.57 6.72
N GLU A 171 11.70 13.73 6.88
CA GLU A 171 12.93 13.79 6.06
C GLU A 171 12.61 13.63 4.56
N ALA A 172 11.73 12.70 4.20
CA ALA A 172 11.32 12.49 2.81
C ALA A 172 10.58 13.71 2.26
N ILE A 173 9.69 14.32 3.05
CA ILE A 173 8.98 15.55 2.69
C ILE A 173 9.94 16.73 2.48
N ALA A 174 10.88 16.93 3.39
CA ALA A 174 11.93 17.96 3.29
C ALA A 174 12.77 17.79 2.02
N ALA A 175 13.22 16.55 1.76
CA ALA A 175 13.97 16.22 0.55
C ALA A 175 13.16 16.47 -0.73
N ALA A 176 11.86 16.15 -0.74
CA ALA A 176 10.97 16.38 -1.88
C ALA A 176 10.73 17.87 -2.14
N ALA A 177 10.48 18.63 -1.07
CA ALA A 177 10.24 20.07 -1.10
C ALA A 177 11.52 20.86 -1.42
N LYS A 178 12.69 20.27 -1.17
CA LYS A 178 14.01 20.92 -1.23
C LYS A 178 14.09 22.13 -0.27
N VAL A 179 13.53 21.93 0.92
CA VAL A 179 13.52 22.87 2.03
C VAL A 179 13.93 22.07 3.26
N ASP A 180 14.87 22.57 4.07
CA ASP A 180 15.40 21.82 5.22
C ASP A 180 14.32 21.60 6.30
N GLU A 181 13.49 22.62 6.55
CA GLU A 181 12.38 22.56 7.50
C GLU A 181 11.09 23.10 6.84
N PRO A 182 10.43 22.31 5.97
CA PRO A 182 9.21 22.75 5.32
C PRO A 182 8.06 22.86 6.31
N HIS A 183 7.23 23.89 6.16
CA HIS A 183 5.89 23.86 6.73
C HIS A 183 5.07 22.79 6.02
N PHE A 184 4.90 21.65 6.69
CA PHE A 184 4.29 20.44 6.15
C PHE A 184 2.82 20.31 6.55
N ALA A 185 1.92 20.18 5.58
CA ALA A 185 0.51 19.88 5.83
C ALA A 185 0.13 18.47 5.35
N LEU A 186 -0.51 17.66 6.20
CA LEU A 186 -1.12 16.38 5.84
C LEU A 186 -2.63 16.57 5.69
N PHE A 187 -3.16 16.38 4.48
CA PHE A 187 -4.57 16.57 4.19
C PHE A 187 -5.33 15.25 4.11
N VAL A 188 -6.34 15.05 4.97
CA VAL A 188 -7.20 13.85 4.98
C VAL A 188 -8.61 14.21 4.53
N SER A 189 -9.09 13.61 3.44
CA SER A 189 -10.46 13.82 2.93
C SER A 189 -11.52 13.02 3.69
N ASP A 190 -12.78 13.29 3.37
CA ASP A 190 -13.93 12.54 3.89
C ASP A 190 -13.89 11.05 3.47
N GLU A 191 -13.47 10.73 2.23
CA GLU A 191 -13.32 9.33 1.76
C GLU A 191 -12.28 8.54 2.57
N SER A 192 -11.32 9.22 3.19
CA SER A 192 -10.24 8.63 3.97
C SER A 192 -10.43 8.76 5.48
N GLU A 193 -11.65 9.05 5.94
CA GLU A 193 -11.98 9.36 7.35
C GLU A 193 -11.51 8.28 8.33
N ALA A 194 -11.63 6.99 7.97
CA ALA A 194 -11.25 5.87 8.82
C ALA A 194 -9.77 5.90 9.26
N TYR A 195 -8.91 6.59 8.50
CA TYR A 195 -7.48 6.75 8.75
C TYR A 195 -7.12 8.13 9.34
N ARG A 196 -8.09 9.03 9.55
CA ARG A 196 -7.81 10.40 10.03
C ARG A 196 -7.01 10.40 11.33
N ARG A 197 -7.41 9.56 12.30
CA ARG A 197 -6.77 9.49 13.62
C ARG A 197 -5.31 9.08 13.57
N GLU A 198 -4.96 8.08 12.76
CA GLU A 198 -3.55 7.69 12.63
C GLU A 198 -2.69 8.76 11.95
N MET A 199 -3.26 9.51 11.01
CA MET A 199 -2.55 10.58 10.30
C MET A 199 -2.37 11.81 11.19
N GLU A 200 -3.40 12.16 11.98
CA GLU A 200 -3.32 13.19 13.03
C GLU A 200 -2.23 12.82 14.05
N TRP A 201 -2.23 11.59 14.54
CA TRP A 201 -1.23 11.11 15.49
C TRP A 201 0.20 11.20 14.94
N LEU A 202 0.43 10.84 13.68
CA LEU A 202 1.75 11.01 13.05
C LEU A 202 2.20 12.47 13.08
N VAL A 203 1.30 13.39 12.74
CA VAL A 203 1.60 14.83 12.78
C VAL A 203 1.85 15.31 14.21
N GLU A 204 1.06 14.88 15.19
CA GLU A 204 1.28 15.22 16.60
C GLU A 204 2.67 14.77 17.08
N ARG A 205 3.11 13.57 16.66
CA ARG A 205 4.47 13.08 16.97
C ARG A 205 5.59 13.87 16.30
N LEU A 206 5.33 14.45 15.12
CA LEU A 206 6.24 15.38 14.46
C LEU A 206 6.27 16.74 15.19
N GLN A 207 5.11 17.27 15.57
CA GLN A 207 4.99 18.52 16.33
C GLN A 207 5.68 18.42 17.70
N ALA A 208 5.49 17.30 18.41
CA ALA A 208 6.16 17.03 19.68
C ALA A 208 7.69 16.99 19.55
N ALA A 209 8.21 16.64 18.36
CA ALA A 209 9.63 16.70 18.01
C ALA A 209 10.07 18.08 17.47
N GLY A 210 9.22 19.11 17.57
CA GLY A 210 9.50 20.47 17.12
C GLY A 210 9.40 20.68 15.61
N LYS A 211 8.87 19.73 14.84
CA LYS A 211 8.74 19.87 13.38
C LYS A 211 7.53 20.72 13.01
N PRO A 212 7.66 21.66 12.05
CA PRO A 212 6.54 22.47 11.58
C PRO A 212 5.60 21.63 10.70
N ALA A 213 4.70 20.89 11.34
CA ALA A 213 3.73 20.00 10.70
C ALA A 213 2.30 20.28 11.18
N ARG A 214 1.29 20.11 10.31
CA ARG A 214 -0.14 20.19 10.65
C ARG A 214 -0.95 19.16 9.87
N SER A 215 -1.95 18.56 10.50
CA SER A 215 -2.99 17.79 9.82
C SER A 215 -4.19 18.69 9.59
N ALA A 216 -4.91 18.49 8.50
CA ALA A 216 -6.11 19.26 8.19
C ALA A 216 -7.05 18.50 7.25
N HIS A 217 -8.32 18.89 7.23
CA HIS A 217 -9.23 18.55 6.15
C HIS A 217 -9.00 19.51 4.95
N PRO A 218 -9.07 19.06 3.68
CA PRO A 218 -8.90 19.93 2.49
C PRO A 218 -9.69 21.25 2.51
N ARG A 219 -10.94 21.23 3.00
CA ARG A 219 -11.80 22.41 3.23
C ARG A 219 -11.15 23.54 4.04
N GLU A 220 -10.24 23.22 4.95
CA GLU A 220 -9.57 24.19 5.83
C GLU A 220 -8.46 24.98 5.11
N ALA A 221 -7.97 24.48 3.98
CA ALA A 221 -6.95 25.17 3.19
C ALA A 221 -7.44 26.55 2.74
N ARG A 222 -6.68 27.59 3.03
CA ARG A 222 -6.87 28.95 2.53
C ARG A 222 -5.85 29.22 1.43
N PHE A 223 -6.08 30.25 0.62
CA PHE A 223 -5.19 30.61 -0.47
C PHE A 223 -5.21 32.10 -0.73
N ASP A 224 -4.10 32.59 -1.29
CA ASP A 224 -3.97 33.91 -1.89
C ASP A 224 -3.15 33.79 -3.19
N GLU A 225 -2.62 34.90 -3.71
CA GLU A 225 -1.78 34.88 -4.91
C GLU A 225 -0.40 34.20 -4.73
N ASN A 226 0.04 34.04 -3.49
CA ASN A 226 1.38 33.58 -3.10
C ASN A 226 1.43 32.11 -2.66
N GLY A 227 0.31 31.50 -2.26
CA GLY A 227 0.32 30.07 -1.90
C GLY A 227 -0.94 29.52 -1.24
N LEU A 228 -0.77 28.34 -0.62
CA LEU A 228 -1.73 27.72 0.29
C LEU A 228 -1.33 27.97 1.75
N PHE A 229 -2.34 28.09 2.60
CA PHE A 229 -2.15 28.37 4.02
C PHE A 229 -3.13 27.56 4.88
N LEU A 230 -2.74 27.31 6.11
CA LEU A 230 -3.63 26.96 7.21
C LEU A 230 -3.70 28.14 8.18
N GLN A 231 -4.78 28.26 8.94
CA GLN A 231 -4.88 29.28 9.98
C GLN A 231 -5.70 28.74 11.12
N GLY A 232 -5.08 28.59 12.30
CA GLY A 232 -5.79 28.25 13.53
C GLY A 232 -6.73 29.39 13.94
N ALA A 233 -7.79 29.07 14.69
CA ALA A 233 -8.78 30.05 15.13
C ALA A 233 -8.16 31.23 15.89
N ASP A 234 -7.12 30.97 16.67
CA ASP A 234 -6.44 31.93 17.55
C ASP A 234 -5.10 32.43 16.98
N GLU A 235 -4.80 32.15 15.72
CA GLU A 235 -3.50 32.49 15.13
C GLU A 235 -3.53 33.84 14.39
N PRO A 236 -2.60 34.76 14.72
CA PRO A 236 -2.61 36.12 14.19
C PRO A 236 -2.21 36.20 12.72
N ALA A 237 -1.57 35.17 12.18
CA ALA A 237 -1.07 35.15 10.81
C ALA A 237 -1.31 33.78 10.14
N PRO A 238 -1.53 33.76 8.82
CA PRO A 238 -1.68 32.51 8.07
C PRO A 238 -0.36 31.73 8.03
N TRP A 239 -0.46 30.42 8.22
CA TRP A 239 0.65 29.46 8.19
C TRP A 239 0.84 28.92 6.78
N ARG A 240 1.81 29.47 6.03
CA ARG A 240 2.08 29.08 4.63
C ARG A 240 2.54 27.64 4.56
N ILE A 241 2.01 26.89 3.59
CA ILE A 241 2.33 25.49 3.37
C ILE A 241 3.39 25.40 2.26
N ASP A 242 4.56 24.86 2.58
CA ASP A 242 5.62 24.60 1.60
C ASP A 242 5.44 23.21 0.95
N ALA A 243 4.98 22.22 1.73
CA ALA A 243 4.74 20.86 1.27
C ALA A 243 3.41 20.29 1.80
N ALA A 244 2.69 19.58 0.94
CA ALA A 244 1.43 18.92 1.28
C ALA A 244 1.50 17.41 0.98
N TYR A 245 1.16 16.59 1.97
CA TYR A 245 0.88 15.17 1.75
C TYR A 245 -0.63 15.00 1.53
N ARG A 246 -1.03 14.59 0.32
CA ARG A 246 -2.43 14.30 0.01
C ARG A 246 -2.78 12.89 0.46
N PHE A 247 -3.54 12.79 1.54
CA PHE A 247 -4.24 11.57 1.92
C PHE A 247 -5.68 11.64 1.41
N PHE A 248 -5.77 11.75 0.07
CA PHE A 248 -7.01 11.71 -0.69
C PHE A 248 -6.74 11.18 -2.10
N GLU A 249 -7.76 10.53 -2.65
CA GLU A 249 -7.67 9.77 -3.89
C GLU A 249 -7.92 10.61 -5.13
N LEU A 250 -7.24 10.28 -6.25
CA LEU A 250 -7.42 11.05 -7.49
C LEU A 250 -8.77 10.77 -8.17
N PHE A 251 -9.38 9.61 -7.95
CA PHE A 251 -10.73 9.33 -8.45
C PHE A 251 -11.79 10.18 -7.75
N ASP A 252 -11.51 10.61 -6.52
CA ASP A 252 -12.43 11.36 -5.66
C ASP A 252 -12.27 12.89 -5.81
N LEU A 253 -11.38 13.37 -6.70
CA LEU A 253 -11.04 14.80 -6.85
C LEU A 253 -12.24 15.74 -6.96
N LYS A 254 -13.36 15.30 -7.52
CA LYS A 254 -14.59 16.09 -7.63
C LYS A 254 -15.23 16.40 -6.28
N ASN A 255 -15.05 15.51 -5.29
CA ASN A 255 -15.58 15.67 -3.94
C ASN A 255 -14.58 16.36 -3.01
N ILE A 256 -13.30 16.46 -3.41
CA ILE A 256 -12.26 17.13 -2.61
C ILE A 256 -12.43 18.65 -2.67
N PRO A 257 -12.78 19.31 -1.55
CA PRO A 257 -12.91 20.76 -1.53
C PRO A 257 -11.59 21.41 -1.92
N LYS A 258 -11.64 22.43 -2.79
CA LYS A 258 -10.48 23.22 -3.21
C LYS A 258 -9.39 22.41 -3.95
N ALA A 259 -9.68 21.22 -4.47
CA ALA A 259 -8.72 20.39 -5.23
C ALA A 259 -7.99 21.13 -6.36
N GLU A 260 -8.68 22.02 -7.07
CA GLU A 260 -8.09 22.85 -8.13
C GLU A 260 -6.97 23.76 -7.61
N LEU A 261 -7.04 24.21 -6.35
CA LEU A 261 -6.02 25.07 -5.76
C LEU A 261 -4.75 24.28 -5.44
N PHE A 262 -4.88 23.10 -4.83
CA PHE A 262 -3.74 22.20 -4.60
C PHE A 262 -2.99 21.93 -5.90
N THR A 263 -3.73 21.58 -6.95
CA THR A 263 -3.16 21.24 -8.25
C THR A 263 -2.62 22.49 -8.98
N TYR A 264 -3.25 23.66 -8.84
CA TYR A 264 -2.76 24.94 -9.36
C TYR A 264 -1.42 25.35 -8.75
N PHE A 265 -1.29 25.38 -7.42
CA PHE A 265 -0.03 25.78 -6.77
C PHE A 265 1.09 24.75 -6.99
N THR A 266 0.74 23.47 -7.13
CA THR A 266 1.67 22.43 -7.57
C THR A 266 2.20 22.72 -8.97
N LYS A 267 1.32 23.02 -9.93
CA LYS A 267 1.71 23.38 -11.30
C LYS A 267 2.59 24.64 -11.35
N LYS A 268 2.38 25.58 -10.43
CA LYS A 268 3.17 26.82 -10.28
C LYS A 268 4.46 26.65 -9.47
N ASN A 269 4.72 25.46 -8.92
CA ASN A 269 5.86 25.19 -8.04
C ASN A 269 5.86 26.06 -6.77
N ALA A 270 4.67 26.45 -6.31
CA ALA A 270 4.44 27.16 -5.06
C ALA A 270 4.01 26.20 -3.91
N LEU A 271 3.80 24.92 -4.23
CA LEU A 271 3.48 23.86 -3.30
C LEU A 271 4.15 22.56 -3.76
N CYS A 272 4.84 21.87 -2.86
CA CYS A 272 5.26 20.49 -3.09
C CYS A 272 4.13 19.52 -2.70
N LEU A 273 3.32 19.08 -3.66
CA LEU A 273 2.25 18.10 -3.41
C LEU A 273 2.75 16.67 -3.63
N THR A 274 2.64 15.84 -2.60
CA THR A 274 3.06 14.44 -2.61
C THR A 274 1.94 13.52 -2.07
N PRO A 275 1.74 12.31 -2.61
CA PRO A 275 2.27 11.87 -3.89
C PRO A 275 1.83 12.81 -5.04
N PRO A 276 2.60 12.91 -6.13
CA PRO A 276 2.22 13.76 -7.26
C PRO A 276 0.87 13.30 -7.86
N PRO A 277 0.05 14.19 -8.45
CA PRO A 277 -1.23 13.84 -9.06
C PRO A 277 -1.04 13.08 -10.38
N LYS A 278 -0.57 11.84 -10.30
CA LYS A 278 -0.24 10.94 -11.41
C LYS A 278 -1.03 9.64 -11.29
N ALA A 279 -2.31 9.68 -11.67
CA ALA A 279 -3.21 8.53 -11.55
C ALA A 279 -2.68 7.27 -12.24
N TYR A 280 -1.92 7.40 -13.33
CA TYR A 280 -1.32 6.23 -13.98
C TYR A 280 -0.35 5.48 -13.07
N LEU A 281 0.30 6.10 -12.07
CA LEU A 281 1.19 5.39 -11.12
C LEU A 281 0.43 4.63 -10.02
N GLU A 282 -0.86 4.89 -9.85
CA GLU A 282 -1.72 4.22 -8.86
C GLU A 282 -2.39 2.96 -9.46
N GLU A 283 -2.09 2.63 -10.72
CA GLU A 283 -2.70 1.53 -11.46
C GLU A 283 -2.09 0.16 -11.14
N LYS A 284 -2.94 -0.84 -10.86
CA LYS A 284 -2.55 -2.26 -10.79
C LYS A 284 -2.19 -2.82 -12.18
N LEU A 285 -2.58 -2.16 -13.27
CA LEU A 285 -2.18 -2.49 -14.65
C LEU A 285 -0.67 -2.64 -14.82
N TRP A 286 0.15 -1.94 -14.04
CA TRP A 286 1.61 -2.10 -14.10
C TRP A 286 2.07 -3.54 -13.82
N LEU A 287 1.36 -4.29 -12.99
CA LEU A 287 1.66 -5.69 -12.72
C LEU A 287 1.45 -6.57 -13.97
N ALA A 288 0.40 -6.28 -14.75
CA ALA A 288 0.13 -6.96 -16.02
C ALA A 288 1.09 -6.50 -17.13
N PHE A 289 1.40 -5.20 -17.20
CA PHE A 289 2.39 -4.68 -18.14
C PHE A 289 3.80 -5.22 -17.91
N TYR A 290 4.18 -5.50 -16.66
CA TYR A 290 5.44 -6.15 -16.36
C TYR A 290 5.59 -7.48 -17.11
N HIS A 291 4.51 -8.28 -17.14
CA HIS A 291 4.47 -9.59 -17.81
C HIS A 291 4.14 -9.52 -19.30
N HIS A 292 3.74 -8.36 -19.82
CA HIS A 292 3.34 -8.21 -21.22
C HIS A 292 4.53 -8.47 -22.17
N PRO A 293 4.42 -9.43 -23.12
CA PRO A 293 5.56 -9.86 -23.94
C PRO A 293 6.24 -8.72 -24.71
N ALA A 294 5.45 -7.79 -25.24
CA ALA A 294 5.98 -6.64 -26.00
C ALA A 294 6.84 -5.67 -25.15
N LEU A 295 6.67 -5.67 -23.83
CA LEU A 295 7.40 -4.77 -22.92
C LEU A 295 8.62 -5.44 -22.27
N LYS A 296 8.85 -6.74 -22.51
CA LYS A 296 9.95 -7.48 -21.87
C LYS A 296 11.33 -6.87 -22.15
N SER A 297 11.57 -6.42 -23.38
CA SER A 297 12.82 -5.76 -23.77
C SER A 297 12.99 -4.40 -23.10
N TYR A 298 11.89 -3.62 -23.00
CA TYR A 298 11.86 -2.36 -22.26
C TYR A 298 12.23 -2.58 -20.80
N TRP A 299 11.56 -3.51 -20.11
CA TRP A 299 11.79 -3.78 -18.69
C TRP A 299 13.23 -4.22 -18.41
N ARG A 300 13.77 -5.15 -19.20
CA ARG A 300 15.18 -5.59 -19.05
C ARG A 300 16.17 -4.43 -19.19
N ARG A 301 15.93 -3.53 -20.13
CA ARG A 301 16.78 -2.36 -20.38
C ARG A 301 16.63 -1.31 -19.27
N ALA A 302 15.40 -1.00 -18.87
CA ALA A 302 15.10 0.06 -17.91
C ALA A 302 15.48 -0.31 -16.47
N LEU A 303 15.35 -1.59 -16.10
CA LEU A 303 15.58 -2.09 -14.74
C LEU A 303 16.98 -2.67 -14.55
N GLY A 304 17.64 -3.13 -15.61
CA GLY A 304 18.86 -3.93 -15.49
C GLY A 304 18.59 -5.35 -14.99
N LYS A 305 19.66 -6.14 -14.82
CA LYS A 305 19.55 -7.60 -14.62
C LYS A 305 18.96 -7.99 -13.27
N GLU A 306 19.48 -7.44 -12.17
CA GLU A 306 19.09 -7.84 -10.82
C GLU A 306 17.67 -7.39 -10.45
N PRO A 307 17.26 -6.12 -10.65
CA PRO A 307 15.91 -5.67 -10.35
C PRO A 307 14.86 -6.36 -11.24
N PHE A 308 15.18 -6.63 -12.51
CA PHE A 308 14.31 -7.43 -13.38
C PHE A 308 14.13 -8.86 -12.83
N ALA A 309 15.20 -9.54 -12.42
CA ALA A 309 15.07 -10.88 -11.82
C ALA A 309 14.28 -10.87 -10.50
N ALA A 310 14.49 -9.84 -9.66
CA ALA A 310 13.76 -9.66 -8.41
C ALA A 310 12.26 -9.46 -8.65
N LEU A 311 11.88 -8.59 -9.60
CA LEU A 311 10.47 -8.36 -9.96
C LEU A 311 9.82 -9.58 -10.63
N ASP A 312 10.56 -10.36 -11.43
CA ASP A 312 10.07 -11.59 -12.05
C ASP A 312 9.71 -12.65 -11.00
N SER A 313 10.50 -12.73 -9.92
CA SER A 313 10.18 -13.58 -8.77
C SER A 313 9.04 -13.01 -7.94
N LEU A 314 8.97 -11.69 -7.77
CA LEU A 314 8.06 -11.01 -6.85
C LEU A 314 6.63 -10.86 -7.40
N ILE A 315 6.47 -10.45 -8.66
CA ILE A 315 5.17 -10.12 -9.27
C ILE A 315 4.54 -11.40 -9.85
N PRO A 316 3.41 -11.90 -9.31
CA PRO A 316 2.69 -13.02 -9.90
C PRO A 316 2.29 -12.75 -11.36
N ARG A 317 2.16 -13.81 -12.18
CA ARG A 317 1.67 -13.62 -13.56
C ARG A 317 0.35 -12.88 -13.52
N SER A 318 0.28 -11.84 -14.34
CA SER A 318 -0.84 -10.91 -14.36
C SER A 318 -1.15 -10.55 -15.80
N TRP A 319 -2.44 -10.38 -16.10
CA TRP A 319 -2.96 -10.05 -17.42
C TRP A 319 -3.98 -8.93 -17.33
N ILE A 320 -4.08 -8.13 -18.37
CA ILE A 320 -5.14 -7.11 -18.50
C ILE A 320 -6.37 -7.81 -19.05
N VAL A 321 -7.50 -7.69 -18.36
CA VAL A 321 -8.78 -8.23 -18.85
C VAL A 321 -9.34 -7.26 -19.88
N ASP A 322 -8.87 -7.41 -21.11
CA ASP A 322 -9.26 -6.60 -22.26
C ASP A 322 -10.46 -7.22 -23.00
N ALA A 323 -11.60 -6.54 -22.99
CA ALA A 323 -12.84 -7.02 -23.60
C ALA A 323 -12.85 -6.99 -25.15
N ARG A 324 -11.82 -6.45 -25.80
CA ARG A 324 -11.73 -6.42 -27.26
C ARG A 324 -11.54 -7.83 -27.83
N PRO A 325 -12.26 -8.20 -28.91
CA PRO A 325 -12.18 -9.54 -29.48
C PRO A 325 -10.80 -9.81 -30.07
N LEU A 326 -10.27 -11.00 -29.80
CA LEU A 326 -9.04 -11.49 -30.41
C LEU A 326 -9.32 -12.11 -31.78
N PRO A 327 -8.41 -11.97 -32.77
CA PRO A 327 -8.49 -12.74 -34.01
C PRO A 327 -8.52 -14.25 -33.75
N PRO A 328 -9.14 -15.07 -34.62
CA PRO A 328 -9.30 -16.52 -34.37
C PRO A 328 -8.01 -17.32 -34.14
N HIS A 329 -6.86 -16.79 -34.56
CA HIS A 329 -5.55 -17.43 -34.41
C HIS A 329 -4.72 -16.86 -33.25
N ALA A 330 -5.24 -15.86 -32.53
CA ALA A 330 -4.56 -15.22 -31.42
C ALA A 330 -4.91 -15.89 -30.09
N ILE A 331 -3.97 -15.80 -29.14
CA ILE A 331 -4.12 -16.28 -27.77
C ILE A 331 -3.69 -15.18 -26.80
N ILE A 332 -4.15 -15.26 -25.56
CA ILE A 332 -3.66 -14.46 -24.44
C ILE A 332 -2.32 -15.05 -24.00
N PRO A 333 -1.19 -14.34 -24.19
CA PRO A 333 0.13 -14.93 -24.00
C PRO A 333 0.36 -15.41 -22.56
N GLY A 334 0.78 -16.67 -22.43
CA GLY A 334 1.11 -17.28 -21.14
C GLY A 334 -0.08 -17.61 -20.24
N LEU A 335 -1.32 -17.32 -20.67
CA LEU A 335 -2.52 -17.75 -19.95
C LEU A 335 -2.97 -19.11 -20.48
N ASP A 336 -2.77 -20.14 -19.68
CA ASP A 336 -3.16 -21.51 -19.96
C ASP A 336 -4.11 -22.01 -18.87
N ILE A 337 -5.20 -22.65 -19.27
CA ILE A 337 -6.13 -23.29 -18.34
C ILE A 337 -6.25 -24.77 -18.69
N GLY A 338 -5.68 -25.62 -17.83
CA GLY A 338 -5.76 -27.08 -17.99
C GLY A 338 -5.00 -27.62 -19.21
N GLY A 339 -3.90 -26.98 -19.60
CA GLY A 339 -3.10 -27.33 -20.77
C GLY A 339 -3.64 -26.79 -22.08
N GLN A 340 -4.62 -25.88 -22.04
CA GLN A 340 -5.18 -25.22 -23.21
C GLN A 340 -4.93 -23.71 -23.15
N PRO A 341 -4.38 -23.11 -24.21
CA PRO A 341 -4.19 -21.67 -24.27
C PRO A 341 -5.54 -20.95 -24.33
N VAL A 342 -5.66 -19.85 -23.59
CA VAL A 342 -6.88 -19.04 -23.61
C VAL A 342 -6.85 -18.07 -24.79
N SER A 343 -7.93 -18.02 -25.56
CA SER A 343 -8.12 -17.10 -26.68
C SER A 343 -9.33 -16.18 -26.52
N ASP A 344 -10.13 -16.39 -25.47
CA ASP A 344 -11.28 -15.55 -25.14
C ASP A 344 -11.49 -15.56 -23.61
N TRP A 345 -11.64 -14.37 -23.01
CA TRP A 345 -11.94 -14.21 -21.60
C TRP A 345 -13.24 -14.91 -21.15
N GLN A 346 -14.18 -15.12 -22.07
CA GLN A 346 -15.40 -15.88 -21.81
C GLN A 346 -15.10 -17.33 -21.37
N GLN A 347 -13.97 -17.90 -21.80
CA GLN A 347 -13.51 -19.23 -21.38
C GLN A 347 -13.25 -19.31 -19.86
N LEU A 348 -13.00 -18.16 -19.20
CA LEU A 348 -12.79 -18.13 -17.75
C LEU A 348 -14.08 -18.34 -16.95
N LYS A 349 -15.26 -18.20 -17.53
CA LYS A 349 -16.53 -18.31 -16.79
C LYS A 349 -16.80 -19.72 -16.27
N HIS A 350 -16.43 -20.73 -17.05
CA HIS A 350 -16.78 -22.13 -16.80
C HIS A 350 -15.63 -22.93 -16.20
N LEU A 351 -14.72 -22.25 -15.51
CA LEU A 351 -13.57 -22.91 -14.90
C LEU A 351 -13.98 -23.73 -13.68
N THR A 352 -13.47 -24.96 -13.62
CA THR A 352 -13.59 -25.77 -12.41
C THR A 352 -12.88 -25.10 -11.23
N LYS A 353 -13.24 -25.45 -9.99
CA LYS A 353 -12.64 -24.89 -8.77
C LYS A 353 -11.10 -24.95 -8.76
N LYS A 354 -10.50 -26.01 -9.30
CA LYS A 354 -9.04 -26.18 -9.37
C LYS A 354 -8.39 -25.31 -10.45
N GLN A 355 -9.12 -25.00 -11.53
CA GLN A 355 -8.61 -24.17 -12.63
C GLN A 355 -8.71 -22.66 -12.33
N ARG A 356 -9.58 -22.25 -11.40
CA ARG A 356 -9.77 -20.85 -11.00
C ARG A 356 -8.98 -20.45 -9.75
N GLU A 357 -7.75 -20.94 -9.61
CA GLU A 357 -6.75 -20.39 -8.67
C GLU A 357 -6.22 -19.04 -9.21
N LEU A 358 -7.14 -18.11 -9.40
CA LEU A 358 -6.95 -16.81 -10.03
C LEU A 358 -7.59 -15.73 -9.16
N VAL A 359 -7.08 -14.52 -9.28
CA VAL A 359 -7.58 -13.33 -8.60
C VAL A 359 -7.92 -12.27 -9.64
N LEU A 360 -9.17 -11.83 -9.65
CA LEU A 360 -9.65 -10.74 -10.49
C LEU A 360 -9.74 -9.47 -9.65
N LYS A 361 -9.08 -8.40 -10.10
CA LYS A 361 -8.98 -7.14 -9.35
C LYS A 361 -9.28 -5.95 -10.27
N PRO A 362 -10.13 -4.99 -9.88
CA PRO A 362 -10.17 -3.71 -10.58
C PRO A 362 -8.80 -3.04 -10.47
N SER A 363 -8.34 -2.45 -11.55
CA SER A 363 -7.17 -1.56 -11.52
C SER A 363 -7.55 -0.20 -10.92
N GLY A 364 -6.57 0.68 -10.68
CA GLY A 364 -6.71 1.92 -9.91
C GLY A 364 -7.76 2.91 -10.41
N PHE A 365 -7.77 4.10 -9.80
CA PHE A 365 -8.73 5.18 -10.08
C PHE A 365 -10.20 4.75 -9.86
N SER A 366 -10.50 4.10 -8.74
CA SER A 366 -11.84 3.58 -8.43
C SER A 366 -12.11 3.51 -6.94
N ASN A 367 -13.35 3.78 -6.53
CA ASN A 367 -13.80 3.57 -5.15
C ASN A 367 -13.91 2.08 -4.75
N ILE A 368 -13.82 1.15 -5.70
CA ILE A 368 -13.78 -0.30 -5.41
C ILE A 368 -12.37 -0.91 -5.55
N ALA A 369 -11.37 -0.11 -5.94
CA ALA A 369 -9.99 -0.58 -6.15
C ALA A 369 -9.11 -0.53 -4.89
N TYR A 370 -9.62 0.03 -3.80
CA TYR A 370 -8.98 0.07 -2.49
C TYR A 370 -9.65 -0.91 -1.51
N GLU A 371 -8.96 -1.28 -0.43
CA GLU A 371 -9.47 -2.15 0.64
C GLU A 371 -10.05 -3.49 0.15
N SER A 372 -9.51 -4.06 -0.92
CA SER A 372 -9.99 -5.27 -1.63
C SER A 372 -11.50 -5.38 -1.91
N LYS A 373 -12.26 -4.28 -1.86
CA LYS A 373 -13.73 -4.25 -2.08
C LYS A 373 -14.16 -4.84 -3.43
N GLY A 374 -13.31 -4.73 -4.46
CA GLY A 374 -13.55 -5.31 -5.79
C GLY A 374 -12.78 -6.60 -6.09
N VAL A 375 -12.08 -7.19 -5.12
CA VAL A 375 -11.21 -8.36 -5.37
C VAL A 375 -12.01 -9.66 -5.31
N SER A 376 -11.98 -10.42 -6.41
CA SER A 376 -12.63 -11.72 -6.51
C SER A 376 -11.60 -12.84 -6.60
N ILE A 377 -11.64 -13.78 -5.66
CA ILE A 377 -10.79 -14.99 -5.65
C ILE A 377 -11.59 -16.15 -6.25
N GLY A 378 -11.20 -16.62 -7.43
CA GLY A 378 -12.04 -17.54 -8.22
C GLY A 378 -12.42 -18.82 -7.49
N HIS A 379 -11.45 -19.47 -6.82
CA HIS A 379 -11.69 -20.73 -6.13
C HIS A 379 -12.43 -20.61 -4.80
N ASP A 380 -12.74 -19.38 -4.36
CA ASP A 380 -13.60 -19.10 -3.20
C ASP A 380 -15.06 -18.84 -3.60
N LEU A 381 -15.29 -18.47 -4.86
CA LEU A 381 -16.63 -18.29 -5.42
C LEU A 381 -17.18 -19.60 -5.99
N SER A 382 -18.50 -19.73 -6.04
CA SER A 382 -19.16 -20.70 -6.91
C SER A 382 -18.90 -20.39 -8.39
N GLU A 383 -19.14 -21.34 -9.29
CA GLU A 383 -18.96 -21.08 -10.72
C GLU A 383 -19.86 -19.94 -11.23
N PRO A 384 -21.17 -19.88 -10.91
CA PRO A 384 -22.02 -18.77 -11.35
C PRO A 384 -21.54 -17.40 -10.84
N GLU A 385 -21.14 -17.31 -9.56
CA GLU A 385 -20.61 -16.06 -8.99
C GLU A 385 -19.30 -15.64 -9.67
N TRP A 386 -18.39 -16.58 -9.94
CA TRP A 386 -17.16 -16.29 -10.68
C TRP A 386 -17.44 -15.81 -12.11
N ALA A 387 -18.36 -16.49 -12.82
CA ALA A 387 -18.76 -16.10 -14.17
C ALA A 387 -19.36 -14.69 -14.22
N GLU A 388 -20.15 -14.31 -13.21
CA GLU A 388 -20.69 -12.96 -13.06
C GLU A 388 -19.58 -11.93 -12.87
N ARG A 389 -18.59 -12.19 -12.01
CA ARG A 389 -17.45 -11.28 -11.80
C ARG A 389 -16.58 -11.12 -13.05
N VAL A 390 -16.35 -12.20 -13.81
CA VAL A 390 -15.66 -12.13 -15.10
C VAL A 390 -16.45 -11.28 -16.09
N GLN A 391 -17.77 -11.48 -16.18
CA GLN A 391 -18.61 -10.67 -17.06
C GLN A 391 -18.59 -9.19 -16.68
N GLU A 392 -18.69 -8.89 -15.38
CA GLU A 392 -18.60 -7.52 -14.86
C GLU A 392 -17.27 -6.84 -15.23
N ALA A 393 -16.15 -7.55 -15.13
CA ALA A 393 -14.84 -7.03 -15.53
C ALA A 393 -14.76 -6.71 -17.03
N LEU A 394 -15.37 -7.54 -17.88
CA LEU A 394 -15.44 -7.31 -19.33
C LEU A 394 -16.34 -6.12 -19.67
N ASP A 395 -17.52 -6.04 -19.07
CA ASP A 395 -18.48 -4.96 -19.32
C ASP A 395 -17.96 -3.59 -18.88
N ARG A 396 -17.14 -3.56 -17.83
CA ARG A 396 -16.57 -2.32 -17.29
C ARG A 396 -15.28 -1.87 -17.98
N PHE A 397 -14.68 -2.68 -18.86
CA PHE A 397 -13.33 -2.46 -19.39
C PHE A 397 -13.04 -1.01 -19.85
N ALA A 398 -13.98 -0.36 -20.55
CA ALA A 398 -13.80 0.99 -21.07
C ALA A 398 -13.69 2.10 -19.99
N HIS A 399 -14.19 1.83 -18.78
CA HIS A 399 -14.27 2.80 -17.68
C HIS A 399 -13.56 2.36 -16.40
N GLN A 400 -13.40 1.06 -16.19
CA GLN A 400 -12.69 0.47 -15.07
C GLN A 400 -11.97 -0.79 -15.56
N PRO A 401 -10.70 -0.70 -15.96
CA PRO A 401 -9.95 -1.87 -16.39
C PRO A 401 -9.71 -2.80 -15.18
N TYR A 402 -9.68 -4.11 -15.45
CA TYR A 402 -9.37 -5.15 -14.46
C TYR A 402 -8.07 -5.86 -14.84
N ILE A 403 -7.38 -6.38 -13.82
CA ILE A 403 -6.33 -7.37 -14.00
C ILE A 403 -6.79 -8.74 -13.51
N LEU A 404 -6.40 -9.78 -14.24
CA LEU A 404 -6.39 -11.15 -13.76
C LEU A 404 -4.98 -11.46 -13.26
N GLN A 405 -4.84 -12.12 -12.12
CA GLN A 405 -3.55 -12.47 -11.52
C GLN A 405 -3.58 -13.91 -11.01
N GLU A 406 -2.46 -14.63 -11.12
CA GLU A 406 -2.28 -15.93 -10.47
C GLU A 406 -2.45 -15.82 -8.95
N PHE A 407 -3.23 -16.73 -8.37
CA PHE A 407 -3.36 -16.82 -6.93
C PHE A 407 -2.13 -17.51 -6.32
N HIS A 408 -1.56 -16.90 -5.28
CA HIS A 408 -0.53 -17.54 -4.47
C HIS A 408 -1.01 -17.76 -3.04
N LYS A 409 -0.71 -18.94 -2.50
CA LYS A 409 -1.06 -19.30 -1.15
C LYS A 409 -0.02 -18.77 -0.17
N ALA A 410 -0.44 -17.87 0.72
CA ALA A 410 0.39 -17.47 1.86
C ALA A 410 0.73 -18.67 2.75
N ALA A 411 2.00 -18.74 3.15
CA ALA A 411 2.54 -19.67 4.12
C ALA A 411 1.88 -19.46 5.49
N ARG A 412 1.86 -20.54 6.27
CA ARG A 412 1.28 -20.51 7.62
C ARG A 412 2.37 -20.33 8.65
N ARG A 413 2.21 -19.38 9.57
CA ARG A 413 3.07 -19.19 10.74
C ARG A 413 2.22 -19.18 12.00
N THR A 414 2.79 -19.64 13.09
CA THR A 414 2.16 -19.59 14.40
C THR A 414 2.63 -18.35 15.11
N VAL A 415 1.69 -17.51 15.52
CA VAL A 415 1.93 -16.39 16.44
C VAL A 415 1.13 -16.63 17.72
N ARG A 416 1.40 -15.83 18.75
CA ARG A 416 0.60 -15.81 19.98
C ARG A 416 -0.21 -14.53 20.02
N TYR A 417 -1.39 -14.58 20.61
CA TYR A 417 -2.16 -13.38 20.90
C TYR A 417 -2.89 -13.52 22.25
N TYR A 418 -3.26 -12.39 22.83
CA TYR A 418 -4.06 -12.35 24.05
C TYR A 418 -5.55 -12.44 23.74
N ASP A 419 -6.21 -13.47 24.26
CA ASP A 419 -7.64 -13.67 24.16
C ASP A 419 -8.32 -13.13 25.42
N PHE A 420 -8.96 -11.97 25.29
CA PHE A 420 -9.63 -11.29 26.40
C PHE A 420 -10.79 -12.10 26.99
N HIS A 421 -11.49 -12.93 26.21
CA HIS A 421 -12.59 -13.74 26.72
C HIS A 421 -12.09 -14.90 27.58
N ARG A 422 -10.92 -15.43 27.24
CA ARG A 422 -10.27 -16.53 27.97
C ARG A 422 -9.33 -16.06 29.06
N ASP A 423 -8.97 -14.78 29.06
CA ASP A 423 -7.97 -14.19 29.96
C ASP A 423 -6.58 -14.88 29.85
N GLU A 424 -6.25 -15.36 28.63
CA GLU A 424 -5.09 -16.21 28.34
C GLU A 424 -4.36 -15.79 27.05
N VAL A 425 -3.04 -16.04 26.98
CA VAL A 425 -2.28 -15.95 25.73
C VAL A 425 -2.34 -17.28 25.00
N VAL A 426 -2.90 -17.28 23.79
CA VAL A 426 -3.17 -18.49 23.01
C VAL A 426 -2.44 -18.47 21.65
N PRO A 427 -2.05 -19.64 21.11
CA PRO A 427 -1.45 -19.71 19.78
C PRO A 427 -2.50 -19.54 18.68
N MET A 428 -2.12 -18.86 17.61
CA MET A 428 -2.88 -18.73 16.37
C MET A 428 -1.99 -19.10 15.19
N ARG A 429 -2.37 -20.18 14.50
CA ARG A 429 -1.76 -20.54 13.21
C ARG A 429 -2.50 -19.80 12.10
N GLY A 430 -1.82 -18.84 11.49
CA GLY A 430 -2.40 -17.96 10.48
C GLY A 430 -1.54 -17.82 9.25
N ARG A 431 -2.11 -17.19 8.22
CA ARG A 431 -1.44 -16.80 6.99
C ARG A 431 -0.81 -15.42 7.19
N VAL A 432 0.35 -15.20 6.59
CA VAL A 432 1.14 -13.98 6.82
C VAL A 432 1.11 -13.08 5.59
N MET A 433 0.80 -11.81 5.84
CA MET A 433 1.04 -10.71 4.91
C MET A 433 1.96 -9.70 5.58
N LEU A 434 2.95 -9.20 4.85
CA LEU A 434 3.85 -8.15 5.29
C LEU A 434 3.62 -6.89 4.47
N ARG A 435 3.66 -5.74 5.13
CA ARG A 435 3.56 -4.42 4.52
C ARG A 435 4.76 -3.58 4.97
N PRO A 436 5.92 -3.72 4.30
CA PRO A 436 7.05 -2.83 4.53
C PRO A 436 6.71 -1.42 4.02
N TYR A 437 7.13 -0.41 4.75
CA TYR A 437 7.01 0.99 4.35
C TYR A 437 8.39 1.48 3.93
N TYR A 438 8.52 1.89 2.67
CA TYR A 438 9.72 2.56 2.19
C TYR A 438 9.42 4.04 1.98
N TYR A 439 10.25 4.90 2.58
CA TYR A 439 10.23 6.34 2.30
C TYR A 439 11.37 6.70 1.37
N VAL A 440 11.06 7.41 0.30
CA VAL A 440 12.03 7.87 -0.69
C VAL A 440 12.61 9.19 -0.22
N ILE A 441 13.83 9.15 0.30
CA ILE A 441 14.56 10.32 0.76
C ILE A 441 15.53 10.72 -0.36
N GLY A 442 15.18 11.81 -1.05
CA GLY A 442 15.85 12.20 -2.30
C GLY A 442 15.56 11.17 -3.39
N ASP A 443 16.53 10.29 -3.66
CA ASP A 443 16.41 9.23 -4.67
C ASP A 443 16.63 7.82 -4.09
N ALA A 444 16.75 7.74 -2.77
CA ALA A 444 17.09 6.52 -2.03
C ALA A 444 15.90 6.07 -1.17
N PRO A 445 15.23 4.95 -1.52
CA PRO A 445 14.21 4.36 -0.65
C PRO A 445 14.87 3.76 0.60
N ARG A 446 14.33 4.07 1.77
CA ARG A 446 14.74 3.53 3.07
C ARG A 446 13.62 2.67 3.65
N LEU A 447 13.93 1.46 4.11
CA LEU A 447 12.99 0.63 4.87
C LEU A 447 12.76 1.25 6.26
N CYS A 448 11.57 1.78 6.49
CA CYS A 448 11.24 2.61 7.66
C CYS A 448 10.46 1.86 8.74
N GLY A 449 9.82 0.76 8.37
CA GLY A 449 9.07 -0.11 9.27
C GLY A 449 8.35 -1.20 8.50
N ILE A 450 7.90 -2.24 9.18
CA ILE A 450 7.14 -3.33 8.56
C ILE A 450 5.97 -3.69 9.47
N GLN A 451 4.76 -3.66 8.90
CA GLN A 451 3.58 -4.21 9.52
C GLN A 451 3.43 -5.68 9.10
N ALA A 452 3.33 -6.57 10.07
CA ALA A 452 2.91 -7.96 9.85
C ALA A 452 1.45 -8.13 10.21
N LEU A 453 0.70 -8.78 9.32
CA LEU A 453 -0.67 -9.22 9.57
C LEU A 453 -0.69 -10.74 9.50
N VAL A 454 -1.13 -11.36 10.60
CA VAL A 454 -1.35 -12.80 10.67
C VAL A 454 -2.82 -13.06 10.86
N PHE A 455 -3.47 -13.59 9.84
CA PHE A 455 -4.92 -13.83 9.82
C PHE A 455 -5.24 -15.32 9.91
N PRO A 456 -6.38 -15.71 10.51
CA PRO A 456 -6.77 -17.11 10.66
C PRO A 456 -6.72 -17.87 9.33
N ALA A 457 -6.29 -19.14 9.37
CA ALA A 457 -5.99 -19.91 8.16
C ALA A 457 -7.21 -20.20 7.25
N ASP A 458 -8.40 -20.11 7.83
CA ASP A 458 -9.73 -20.22 7.22
C ASP A 458 -10.18 -18.91 6.55
N LYS A 459 -9.68 -17.74 6.99
CA LYS A 459 -9.84 -16.49 6.27
C LYS A 459 -8.89 -16.44 5.07
N LYS A 460 -9.46 -16.16 3.90
CA LYS A 460 -8.73 -16.10 2.61
C LYS A 460 -8.79 -14.72 1.96
N VAL A 461 -9.83 -13.95 2.26
CA VAL A 461 -9.93 -12.53 1.92
C VAL A 461 -9.50 -11.71 3.13
N LEU A 462 -8.68 -10.69 2.88
CA LEU A 462 -8.05 -9.83 3.89
C LEU A 462 -9.02 -8.74 4.38
N HIS A 463 -10.18 -9.13 4.90
CA HIS A 463 -11.19 -8.18 5.42
C HIS A 463 -11.55 -8.48 6.87
N GLY A 464 -11.51 -7.43 7.69
CA GLY A 464 -11.79 -7.47 9.13
C GLY A 464 -10.55 -7.79 9.95
N MET A 465 -10.00 -6.77 10.62
CA MET A 465 -8.78 -6.90 11.42
C MET A 465 -9.02 -7.53 12.79
N VAL A 466 -10.26 -7.62 13.26
CA VAL A 466 -10.58 -8.10 14.63
C VAL A 466 -10.00 -9.49 14.88
N ASP A 467 -9.98 -10.34 13.86
CA ASP A 467 -9.43 -11.69 13.97
C ASP A 467 -7.96 -11.80 13.57
N ALA A 468 -7.38 -10.75 12.99
CA ALA A 468 -5.97 -10.72 12.64
C ALA A 468 -5.14 -10.31 13.85
N ALA A 469 -3.93 -10.87 13.97
CA ALA A 469 -2.91 -10.31 14.82
C ALA A 469 -2.07 -9.34 13.99
N ILE A 470 -1.98 -8.08 14.43
CA ILE A 470 -1.17 -7.05 13.78
C ILE A 470 -0.06 -6.62 14.73
N MET A 471 1.17 -6.66 14.23
CA MET A 471 2.39 -6.40 15.01
C MET A 471 3.50 -5.86 14.10
N PRO A 472 4.49 -5.13 14.65
CA PRO A 472 5.68 -4.76 13.92
C PRO A 472 6.58 -5.98 13.69
N CYS A 473 7.53 -5.87 12.76
CA CYS A 473 8.55 -6.90 12.57
C CYS A 473 9.85 -6.59 13.33
N ALA A 474 10.53 -7.66 13.75
CA ALA A 474 11.90 -7.63 14.25
C ALA A 474 12.77 -8.60 13.46
N ALA A 475 14.08 -8.35 13.40
CA ALA A 475 15.01 -9.33 12.85
C ALA A 475 15.27 -10.43 13.89
N SER A 476 15.09 -11.69 13.53
CA SER A 476 15.55 -12.80 14.37
C SER A 476 17.07 -12.75 14.47
N ALA A 477 17.63 -12.97 15.66
CA ALA A 477 19.05 -13.27 15.80
C ALA A 477 19.40 -14.48 14.92
N GLU A 478 20.61 -14.56 14.37
CA GLU A 478 21.07 -15.64 13.46
C GLU A 478 20.95 -17.08 14.01
N LYS A 479 20.41 -17.26 15.22
CA LYS A 479 20.00 -18.54 15.79
C LYS A 479 18.64 -18.41 16.46
N SER A 480 17.57 -18.80 15.77
CA SER A 480 16.41 -19.37 16.46
C SER A 480 15.78 -20.47 15.60
N PRO A 481 15.82 -21.74 16.04
CA PRO A 481 15.36 -22.90 15.28
C PRO A 481 13.87 -23.18 15.55
N PHE A 482 13.03 -22.15 15.54
CA PHE A 482 11.59 -22.28 15.82
C PHE A 482 10.74 -21.89 14.61
#